data_AF-A0A3E0BV08-F1
#
_entry.id   AF-A0A3E0BV08-F1
#
_cell.length_a   1.000
_cell.length_b   1.000
_cell.length_c   1.000
_cell.angle_alpha   90.00
_cell.angle_beta   90.00
_cell.angle_gamma   90.00
#
_symmetry.space_group_name_H-M   'P 1'
#
loop_
_entity.id
_entity.type
_entity.pdbx_description
1 polymer ?
#
loop_
_entity_poly.entity_id
_entity_poly.type
_entity_poly.pdbx_seq_one_letter_code
_entity_poly.pdbx_strand_id
1 'polypeptide(L)'
;MTYSCTDFSDDVMRCLADSGAIAAADIPENDLGAAADLAMAAIVTMHRASLSSSFVRELLDEVETLGTVAEEHGTGALAFLFYLQAAILNDAFVEARNHDDAGLLALIRRLPSGVTWMKHIRVVESS
;
A
#
# COMPACT_ATOMS: atom_id res chain seq x y z
N MET A 1 -25.73 6.71 32.18
CA MET A 1 -25.81 5.90 30.96
C MET A 1 -24.58 5.02 30.91
N THR A 2 -24.76 3.71 30.80
CA THR A 2 -23.67 2.74 30.63
C THR A 2 -23.43 2.55 29.14
N TYR A 3 -22.24 2.92 28.67
CA TYR A 3 -21.79 2.66 27.31
C TYR A 3 -21.57 1.15 27.13
N SER A 4 -22.18 0.56 26.11
CA SER A 4 -22.16 -0.87 25.84
C SER A 4 -21.19 -1.22 24.71
N CYS A 5 -20.89 -2.51 24.56
CA CYS A 5 -20.08 -2.99 23.43
C CYS A 5 -20.77 -2.76 22.07
N THR A 6 -22.11 -2.71 22.05
CA THR A 6 -22.87 -2.41 20.83
C THR A 6 -22.70 -0.94 20.44
N ASP A 7 -22.78 -0.02 21.41
CA ASP A 7 -22.53 1.41 21.15
C ASP A 7 -21.13 1.64 20.55
N PHE A 8 -20.12 0.93 21.08
CA PHE A 8 -18.76 0.96 20.53
C PHE A 8 -18.68 0.43 19.10
N SER A 9 -19.32 -0.71 18.83
CA SER A 9 -19.36 -1.29 17.49
C SER A 9 -19.99 -0.33 16.50
N ASP A 10 -21.14 0.25 16.85
CA ASP A 10 -21.87 1.19 15.99
C ASP A 10 -21.04 2.45 15.70
N ASP A 11 -20.33 2.98 16.70
CA ASP A 11 -19.43 4.13 16.53
C ASP A 11 -18.26 3.83 15.59
N VAL A 12 -17.63 2.66 15.74
CA VAL A 12 -16.52 2.23 14.87
C VAL A 12 -17.00 2.05 13.43
N MET A 13 -18.10 1.31 13.23
CA MET A 13 -18.63 1.05 11.88
C MET A 13 -19.07 2.34 11.19
N ARG A 14 -19.70 3.26 11.92
CA ARG A 14 -20.04 4.59 11.41
C ARG A 14 -18.80 5.39 11.00
N CYS A 15 -17.75 5.40 11.82
CA CYS A 15 -16.50 6.08 11.50
C CYS A 15 -15.84 5.52 10.23
N LEU A 16 -15.85 4.19 10.07
CA LEU A 16 -15.30 3.54 8.88
C LEU A 16 -16.13 3.85 7.62
N ALA A 17 -17.46 3.94 7.74
CA ALA A 17 -18.32 4.35 6.63
C ALA A 17 -18.11 5.83 6.27
N ASP A 18 -18.05 6.72 7.26
CA ASP A 18 -17.86 8.17 7.07
C ASP A 18 -16.49 8.51 6.46
N SER A 19 -15.47 7.70 6.76
CA SER A 19 -14.14 7.81 6.13
C SER A 19 -14.06 7.20 4.72
N GLY A 20 -15.13 6.56 4.25
CA GLY A 20 -15.19 5.87 2.96
C GLY A 20 -14.42 4.55 2.91
N ALA A 21 -14.04 4.01 4.08
CA ALA A 21 -13.29 2.75 4.18
C ALA A 21 -14.15 1.52 3.90
N ILE A 22 -15.45 1.62 4.18
CA ILE A 22 -16.48 0.61 3.89
C ILE A 22 -17.74 1.29 3.36
N ALA A 23 -18.57 0.59 2.58
CA ALA A 23 -19.89 1.08 2.27
C ALA A 23 -20.84 0.83 3.45
N ALA A 24 -21.70 1.80 3.77
CA ALA A 24 -22.71 1.63 4.82
C ALA A 24 -23.64 0.44 4.56
N ALA A 25 -23.86 0.09 3.29
CA ALA A 25 -24.66 -1.06 2.88
C ALA A 25 -24.01 -2.42 3.17
N ASP A 26 -22.69 -2.46 3.41
CA ASP A 26 -21.96 -3.69 3.70
C ASP A 26 -21.90 -4.00 5.21
N ILE A 27 -22.38 -3.10 6.06
CA ILE A 27 -22.38 -3.27 7.52
C ILE A 27 -23.36 -4.40 7.90
N PRO A 28 -22.89 -5.50 8.51
CA PRO A 28 -23.75 -6.62 8.87
C PRO A 28 -24.78 -6.24 9.95
N GLU A 29 -26.04 -6.58 9.72
CA GLU A 29 -27.09 -6.41 10.73
C GLU A 29 -27.00 -7.53 11.79
N ASN A 30 -26.96 -7.13 13.08
CA ASN A 30 -27.02 -8.04 14.23
C ASN A 30 -25.92 -9.13 14.28
N ASP A 31 -24.81 -8.95 13.57
CA ASP A 31 -23.65 -9.84 13.62
C ASP A 31 -22.38 -9.05 13.97
N LEU A 32 -22.02 -9.07 15.26
CA LEU A 32 -20.82 -8.40 15.77
C LEU A 32 -19.52 -9.04 15.29
N GLY A 33 -19.54 -10.35 14.99
CA GLY A 33 -18.35 -11.05 14.48
C GLY A 33 -18.03 -10.60 13.07
N ALA A 34 -19.05 -10.62 12.19
CA ALA A 34 -18.91 -10.14 10.82
C ALA A 34 -18.59 -8.63 10.77
N ALA A 35 -19.16 -7.81 11.65
CA ALA A 35 -18.84 -6.39 11.73
C ALA A 35 -17.36 -6.17 12.14
N ALA A 36 -16.86 -6.95 13.11
CA ALA A 36 -15.45 -6.89 13.50
C ALA A 36 -14.52 -7.29 12.37
N ASP A 37 -14.82 -8.37 11.64
CA ASP A 37 -14.03 -8.81 10.48
C ASP A 37 -14.00 -7.76 9.37
N LEU A 38 -15.15 -7.15 9.07
CA LEU A 38 -15.26 -6.06 8.11
C LEU A 38 -14.42 -4.84 8.54
N ALA A 39 -14.52 -4.44 9.82
CA ALA A 39 -13.74 -3.34 10.37
C ALA A 39 -12.23 -3.59 10.26
N MET A 40 -11.79 -4.80 10.61
CA MET A 40 -10.38 -5.19 10.52
C MET A 40 -9.89 -5.19 9.08
N ALA A 41 -10.67 -5.72 8.14
CA ALA A 41 -10.34 -5.71 6.71
C ALA A 41 -10.22 -4.28 6.17
N ALA A 42 -11.12 -3.37 6.58
CA ALA A 42 -11.09 -1.97 6.21
C ALA A 42 -9.82 -1.27 6.74
N ILE A 43 -9.51 -1.44 8.02
CA ILE A 43 -8.32 -0.86 8.66
C ILE A 43 -7.04 -1.33 7.96
N VAL A 44 -6.92 -2.63 7.67
CA VAL A 44 -5.77 -3.19 6.96
C VAL A 44 -5.66 -2.59 5.55
N THR A 45 -6.77 -2.47 4.84
CA THR A 45 -6.80 -1.89 3.49
C THR A 45 -6.40 -0.41 3.50
N MET A 46 -6.92 0.37 4.44
CA MET A 46 -6.55 1.78 4.61
C MET A 46 -5.06 1.92 4.94
N HIS A 47 -4.51 1.06 5.80
CA HIS A 47 -3.09 1.07 6.10
C HIS A 47 -2.25 0.81 4.85
N ARG A 48 -2.62 -0.17 4.04
CA ARG A 48 -1.95 -0.46 2.76
C ARG A 48 -2.05 0.68 1.76
N ALA A 49 -3.20 1.35 1.66
CA ALA A 49 -3.37 2.55 0.85
C ALA A 49 -2.48 3.71 1.33
N SER A 50 -2.35 3.88 2.65
CA SER A 50 -1.42 4.85 3.25
C SER A 50 0.04 4.53 2.94
N LEU A 51 0.44 3.26 2.99
CA LEU A 51 1.79 2.82 2.60
C LEU A 51 2.05 3.10 1.11
N SER A 52 1.12 2.71 0.24
CA SER A 52 1.21 2.95 -1.20
C SER A 52 1.35 4.44 -1.53
N SER A 53 0.56 5.29 -0.86
CA SER A 53 0.64 6.75 -1.00
C SER A 53 1.97 7.31 -0.47
N SER A 54 2.49 6.75 0.63
CA SER A 54 3.77 7.16 1.20
C SER A 54 4.94 6.82 0.27
N PHE A 55 4.90 5.66 -0.38
CA PHE A 55 5.89 5.29 -1.39
C PHE A 55 5.91 6.28 -2.56
N VAL A 56 4.74 6.63 -3.11
CA VAL A 56 4.66 7.61 -4.21
C VAL A 56 5.19 8.97 -3.78
N ARG A 57 4.84 9.43 -2.57
CA ARG A 57 5.35 10.70 -2.03
C ARG A 57 6.87 10.68 -1.91
N GLU A 58 7.44 9.66 -1.26
CA GLU A 58 8.89 9.52 -1.10
C GLU A 58 9.61 9.48 -2.45
N LEU A 59 9.04 8.76 -3.43
CA LEU A 59 9.59 8.71 -4.78
C LEU A 59 9.61 10.09 -5.44
N LEU A 60 8.50 10.82 -5.40
CA LEU A 60 8.39 12.16 -5.99
C LEU A 60 9.24 13.21 -5.28
N ASP A 61 9.54 13.01 -4.00
CA ASP A 61 10.45 13.88 -3.24
C ASP A 61 11.93 13.58 -3.57
N GLU A 62 12.28 12.34 -3.90
CA GLU A 62 13.65 11.91 -4.23
C GLU A 62 14.05 12.23 -5.68
N VAL A 63 13.10 12.21 -6.62
CA VAL A 63 13.38 12.37 -8.05
C VAL A 63 12.91 13.74 -8.54
N GLU A 64 13.70 14.40 -9.40
CA GLU A 64 13.31 15.69 -9.97
C GLU A 64 12.05 15.58 -10.85
N THR A 65 12.02 14.56 -11.72
CA THR A 65 10.85 14.20 -12.52
C THR A 65 10.78 12.69 -12.73
N LEU A 66 9.58 12.17 -13.01
CA LEU A 66 9.43 10.79 -13.49
C LEU A 66 10.10 10.57 -14.86
N GLY A 67 10.30 11.64 -15.66
CA GLY A 67 11.06 11.57 -16.90
C GLY A 67 12.52 11.21 -16.65
N THR A 68 13.16 11.85 -15.68
CA THR A 68 14.54 11.59 -15.26
C THR A 68 14.75 10.13 -14.88
N VAL A 69 13.77 9.52 -14.19
CA VAL A 69 13.81 8.09 -13.84
C VAL A 69 13.86 7.20 -15.09
N ALA A 70 13.06 7.52 -16.11
CA ALA A 70 13.05 6.75 -17.36
C ALA A 70 14.34 6.94 -18.17
N GLU A 71 14.96 8.13 -18.10
CA GLU A 71 16.24 8.41 -18.74
C GLU A 71 17.41 7.67 -18.05
N GLU A 72 17.42 7.64 -16.71
CA GLU A 72 18.50 7.03 -15.92
C GLU A 72 18.40 5.50 -15.79
N HIS A 73 17.17 4.98 -15.73
CA HIS A 73 16.90 3.57 -15.44
C HIS A 73 16.15 2.84 -16.57
N GLY A 74 15.91 3.52 -17.70
CA GLY A 74 15.22 2.99 -18.86
C GLY A 74 13.70 3.05 -18.76
N THR A 75 13.03 2.88 -19.90
CA THR A 75 11.58 3.04 -20.03
C THR A 75 10.77 2.03 -19.21
N GLY A 76 11.35 0.89 -18.86
CA GLY A 76 10.73 -0.10 -17.98
C GLY A 76 10.66 0.30 -16.51
N ALA A 77 11.49 1.27 -16.08
CA ALA A 77 11.58 1.66 -14.68
C ALA A 77 10.27 2.26 -14.14
N LEU A 78 9.58 3.08 -14.94
CA LEU A 78 8.29 3.62 -14.55
C LEU A 78 7.25 2.53 -14.36
N ALA A 79 7.17 1.58 -15.30
CA ALA A 79 6.26 0.43 -15.18
C ALA A 79 6.55 -0.36 -13.90
N PHE A 80 7.83 -0.63 -13.60
CA PHE A 80 8.23 -1.28 -12.36
C PHE A 80 7.77 -0.52 -11.12
N LEU A 81 7.96 0.81 -11.07
CA LEU A 81 7.54 1.63 -9.93
C LEU A 81 6.01 1.61 -9.73
N PHE A 82 5.24 1.64 -10.81
CA PHE A 82 3.77 1.48 -10.74
C PHE A 82 3.37 0.08 -10.26
N TYR A 83 4.02 -0.98 -10.75
CA TYR A 83 3.75 -2.33 -10.26
C TYR A 83 4.16 -2.50 -8.79
N LEU A 84 5.25 -1.86 -8.35
CA LEU A 84 5.67 -1.86 -6.95
C LEU A 84 4.65 -1.13 -6.07
N GLN A 85 4.16 0.04 -6.50
CA GLN A 85 3.07 0.75 -5.81
C GLN A 85 1.84 -0.15 -5.66
N ALA A 86 1.46 -0.86 -6.72
CA ALA A 86 0.34 -1.80 -6.70
C ALA A 86 0.62 -3.00 -5.79
N ALA A 87 1.85 -3.51 -5.78
CA ALA A 87 2.24 -4.61 -4.89
C ALA A 87 2.19 -4.20 -3.41
N ILE A 88 2.60 -2.97 -3.06
CA ILE A 88 2.45 -2.43 -1.70
C ILE A 88 0.97 -2.35 -1.31
N LEU A 89 0.11 -1.84 -2.21
CA LEU A 89 -1.33 -1.73 -1.96
C LEU A 89 -2.00 -3.09 -1.73
N ASN A 90 -1.56 -4.11 -2.48
CA ASN A 90 -2.16 -5.45 -2.44
C ASN A 90 -1.42 -6.43 -1.52
N ASP A 91 -0.38 -5.99 -0.81
CA ASP A 91 0.50 -6.85 -0.01
C ASP A 91 1.06 -8.05 -0.82
N ALA A 92 1.52 -7.73 -2.02
CA ALA A 92 2.06 -8.67 -3.01
C ALA A 92 3.54 -8.36 -3.30
N PHE A 93 4.08 -8.98 -4.36
CA PHE A 93 5.47 -8.84 -4.75
C PHE A 93 5.60 -8.55 -6.25
N VAL A 94 6.62 -7.77 -6.61
CA VAL A 94 7.12 -7.65 -7.98
C VAL A 94 8.46 -8.37 -8.11
N GLU A 95 8.74 -8.91 -9.28
CA GLU A 95 10.04 -9.51 -9.58
C GLU A 95 10.98 -8.46 -10.17
N ALA A 96 12.22 -8.44 -9.67
CA ALA A 96 13.29 -7.61 -10.19
C ALA A 96 14.43 -8.50 -10.69
N ARG A 97 14.94 -8.21 -11.88
CA ARG A 97 16.10 -8.89 -12.46
C ARG A 97 17.36 -8.20 -11.95
N ASN A 98 18.16 -8.92 -11.18
CA ASN A 98 19.26 -8.32 -10.39
C ASN A 98 20.24 -7.48 -11.23
N HIS A 99 20.53 -7.89 -12.47
CA HIS A 99 21.45 -7.16 -13.35
C HIS A 99 20.80 -5.96 -14.04
N ASP A 100 19.58 -6.14 -14.57
CA ASP A 100 18.90 -5.10 -15.36
C ASP A 100 18.33 -3.99 -14.46
N ASP A 101 17.89 -4.33 -13.24
CA ASP A 101 17.18 -3.42 -12.34
C ASP A 101 18.08 -2.87 -11.21
N ALA A 102 19.39 -3.14 -11.23
CA ALA A 102 20.31 -2.79 -10.14
C ALA A 102 20.24 -1.31 -9.73
N GLY A 103 20.19 -0.40 -10.72
CA GLY A 103 20.09 1.04 -10.48
C GLY A 103 18.76 1.44 -9.85
N LEU A 104 17.66 0.83 -10.32
CA LEU A 104 16.32 1.06 -9.78
C LEU A 104 16.17 0.53 -8.35
N LEU A 105 16.75 -0.64 -8.05
CA LEU A 105 16.80 -1.17 -6.70
C LEU A 105 17.65 -0.30 -5.77
N ALA A 106 18.72 0.32 -6.28
CA ALA A 106 19.50 1.28 -5.51
C ALA A 106 18.69 2.54 -5.18
N LEU A 107 17.94 3.09 -6.14
CA LEU A 107 17.01 4.20 -5.91
C LEU A 107 16.01 3.87 -4.80
N ILE A 108 15.32 2.74 -4.90
CA ILE A 108 14.29 2.33 -3.92
C ILE A 108 14.88 2.16 -2.51
N ARG A 109 16.11 1.64 -2.40
CA ARG A 109 16.79 1.49 -1.10
C ARG A 109 17.17 2.81 -0.44
N ARG A 110 17.39 3.88 -1.21
CA ARG A 110 17.74 5.21 -0.67
C ARG A 110 16.53 5.98 -0.15
N LEU A 111 15.32 5.62 -0.58
CA LEU A 111 14.10 6.25 -0.09
C LEU A 111 14.02 6.14 1.44
N PRO A 112 13.39 7.12 2.13
CA PRO A 112 13.29 7.13 3.59
C PRO A 112 12.78 5.81 4.18
N SER A 113 11.80 5.18 3.54
CA SER A 113 11.23 3.89 3.93
C SER A 113 11.70 2.74 3.02
N GLY A 114 12.89 2.84 2.41
CA GLY A 114 13.40 1.88 1.44
C GLY A 114 13.39 0.43 1.93
N VAL A 115 13.71 0.18 3.19
CA VAL A 115 13.64 -1.16 3.80
C VAL A 115 12.21 -1.74 3.75
N THR A 116 11.18 -0.90 3.91
CA THR A 116 9.78 -1.29 3.81
C THR A 116 9.42 -1.64 2.36
N TRP A 117 9.79 -0.78 1.41
CA TRP A 117 9.48 -0.99 -0.01
C TRP A 117 10.17 -2.24 -0.59
N MET A 118 11.40 -2.49 -0.17
CA MET A 118 12.17 -3.67 -0.60
C MET A 118 11.52 -5.00 -0.19
N LYS A 119 10.62 -5.04 0.81
CA LYS A 119 9.88 -6.26 1.17
C LYS A 119 8.94 -6.74 0.06
N HIS A 120 8.48 -5.83 -0.79
CA HIS A 120 7.58 -6.12 -1.91
C HIS A 120 8.33 -6.45 -3.21
N ILE A 121 9.64 -6.68 -3.13
CA ILE A 121 10.48 -6.98 -4.30
C ILE A 121 11.15 -8.34 -4.11
N ARG A 122 10.99 -9.23 -5.09
CA ARG A 122 11.70 -10.50 -5.18
C ARG A 122 12.78 -10.39 -6.25
N VAL A 123 14.04 -10.47 -5.85
CA VAL A 123 15.15 -10.45 -6.79
C VAL A 123 15.34 -11.85 -7.35
N VAL A 124 15.27 -11.96 -8.68
CA VAL A 124 15.52 -13.21 -9.42
C VAL A 124 16.86 -13.12 -10.15
N GLU A 125 17.63 -14.21 -10.12
CA GLU A 125 18.86 -14.31 -10.91
C GLU A 125 18.50 -14.39 -12.39
N SER A 126 19.14 -13.56 -13.21
CA SER A 126 19.01 -13.64 -14.66
C SER A 126 19.93 -14.75 -15.16
N SER A 127 19.38 -15.76 -15.83
CA SER A 127 20.13 -16.88 -16.44
C SER A 127 20.98 -16.43 -17.63
#